data_AF-L7LPL2-F1
#
_entry.id   AF-L7LPL2-F1
#
_cell.length_a   1.000
_cell.length_b   1.000
_cell.length_c   1.000
_cell.angle_alpha   90.00
_cell.angle_beta   90.00
_cell.angle_gamma   90.00
#
_symmetry.space_group_name_H-M   'P 1'
#
loop_
_entity.id
_entity.type
_entity.pdbx_description
1 polymer ?
#
loop_
_entity_poly.entity_id
_entity_poly.type
_entity_poly.pdbx_seq_one_letter_code
_entity_poly.pdbx_strand_id
1 'polypeptide(L)'
;MTTYYPDLADVVRRQADALPEVYGDVDFSGVPYRFTTDPDVESALPAWVGGRSRYLSDERIVELMTTSTMLGDVVADRYAALAADHSVSELISMLRTACREGIDAVEDAPSELASFLEAMETTPDWIDLDLVAEGARLSRVPSALLSPFITRGAFIATFTNLYAALPMVMTGALTGKRAARRVNETTSFFAVTTLPGALDRDGAGFEAAAMVRLMHSMVRYNALRRSGTWDVDTYGIPIPQLDQAPAGLMGAFILAQRALRQGRSEFTRAERATVEFHRYRCFLLGLPEELVPATPRGVVDVFTGRAALLRAGFDGSCASLVSSTMNAYLRSGHTAFDRAAESVERSYSKIAFMIAFCQGNRRAAARMGVEIAAADFARIAVTAPFIVGRLAAAQYATRIPFLAPHVDRYATRMVERRLADYGKPEFRTDHTEYAVAH
;
A
#
# COMPACT_ATOMS: atom_id res chain seq x y z
N MET A 1 7.10 28.54 9.92
CA MET A 1 8.26 28.29 9.06
C MET A 1 8.62 26.83 9.21
N THR A 2 8.78 26.12 8.11
CA THR A 2 9.24 24.72 8.10
C THR A 2 10.69 24.66 8.54
N THR A 3 10.97 23.82 9.53
CA THR A 3 12.26 23.79 10.23
C THR A 3 13.00 22.48 9.98
N TYR A 4 12.26 21.37 9.89
CA TYR A 4 12.85 20.03 9.86
C TYR A 4 12.94 19.44 8.45
N TYR A 5 12.01 19.81 7.56
CA TYR A 5 11.91 19.28 6.18
C TYR A 5 11.69 20.40 5.16
N PRO A 6 12.61 21.38 5.05
CA PRO A 6 12.45 22.52 4.15
C PRO A 6 12.34 22.10 2.68
N ASP A 7 13.14 21.13 2.22
CA ASP A 7 13.12 20.67 0.84
C ASP A 7 11.80 19.99 0.47
N LEU A 8 11.25 19.16 1.36
CA LEU A 8 9.96 18.51 1.18
C LEU A 8 8.82 19.53 1.13
N ALA A 9 8.86 20.54 2.02
CA ALA A 9 7.89 21.63 2.02
C ALA A 9 7.97 22.46 0.72
N ASP A 10 9.18 22.69 0.20
CA ASP A 10 9.39 23.36 -1.07
C ASP A 10 8.88 22.56 -2.26
N VAL A 11 8.99 21.22 -2.21
CA VAL A 11 8.35 20.34 -3.19
C VAL A 11 6.84 20.48 -3.12
N VAL A 12 6.23 20.41 -1.93
CA VAL A 12 4.78 20.53 -1.75
C VAL A 12 4.23 21.87 -2.25
N ARG A 13 4.89 22.98 -1.91
CA ARG A 13 4.46 24.33 -2.31
C ARG A 13 4.52 24.54 -3.82
N ARG A 14 5.51 23.97 -4.50
CA ARG A 14 5.71 24.14 -5.94
C ARG A 14 4.81 23.26 -6.80
N GLN A 15 3.99 22.38 -6.22
CA GLN A 15 3.10 21.50 -7.01
C GLN A 15 2.10 22.31 -7.86
N ALA A 16 1.55 23.41 -7.31
CA ALA A 16 0.67 24.32 -8.04
C ALA A 16 1.37 24.98 -9.24
N ASP A 17 2.62 25.42 -9.06
CA ASP A 17 3.39 26.06 -10.12
C ASP A 17 3.87 25.05 -11.18
N ALA A 18 4.22 23.84 -10.75
CA ALA A 18 4.75 22.80 -11.61
C ALA A 18 3.66 22.16 -12.48
N LEU A 19 2.44 22.03 -11.98
CA LEU A 19 1.33 21.37 -12.67
C LEU A 19 -0.01 22.10 -12.38
N PRO A 20 -0.16 23.35 -12.84
CA PRO A 20 -1.30 24.21 -12.53
C PRO A 20 -2.64 23.64 -13.00
N GLU A 21 -2.66 22.86 -14.08
CA GLU A 21 -3.86 22.20 -14.60
C GLU A 21 -4.44 21.13 -13.65
N VAL A 22 -3.64 20.62 -12.71
CA VAL A 22 -4.07 19.67 -11.68
C VAL A 22 -4.20 20.33 -10.31
N TYR A 23 -3.21 21.16 -9.93
CA TYR A 23 -3.06 21.68 -8.57
C TYR A 23 -3.27 23.19 -8.43
N GLY A 24 -3.54 23.93 -9.50
CA GLY A 24 -3.60 25.40 -9.48
C GLY A 24 -4.68 25.97 -8.55
N ASP A 25 -5.73 25.20 -8.27
CA ASP A 25 -6.82 25.61 -7.38
C ASP A 25 -6.60 25.17 -5.92
N VAL A 26 -5.47 24.52 -5.60
CA VAL A 26 -5.17 24.00 -4.26
C VAL A 26 -4.40 25.04 -3.42
N ASP A 27 -4.94 25.38 -2.25
CA ASP A 27 -4.21 26.14 -1.23
C ASP A 27 -3.25 25.25 -0.45
N PHE A 28 -1.98 25.22 -0.86
CA PHE A 28 -0.91 24.49 -0.16
C PHE A 28 -0.44 25.13 1.15
N SER A 29 -0.95 26.32 1.51
CA SER A 29 -0.67 26.95 2.80
C SER A 29 -1.63 26.49 3.91
N GLY A 30 -2.78 25.94 3.52
CA GLY A 30 -3.79 25.40 4.42
C GLY A 30 -3.39 24.07 5.07
N VAL A 31 -4.00 23.79 6.22
CA VAL A 31 -3.89 22.49 6.89
C VAL A 31 -5.24 21.79 6.80
N PRO A 32 -5.34 20.64 6.11
CA PRO A 32 -6.61 19.95 5.95
C PRO A 32 -7.23 19.51 7.27
N TYR A 33 -8.57 19.55 7.37
CA TYR A 33 -9.33 19.18 8.57
C TYR A 33 -8.96 17.79 9.09
N ARG A 34 -8.68 16.81 8.22
CA ARG A 34 -8.26 15.46 8.63
C ARG A 34 -7.03 15.45 9.55
N PHE A 35 -6.20 16.48 9.53
CA PHE A 35 -5.05 16.61 10.40
C PHE A 35 -5.45 17.25 11.75
N THR A 36 -4.88 16.77 12.85
CA THR A 36 -5.13 17.34 14.17
C THR A 36 -3.94 17.21 15.12
N THR A 37 -3.57 18.33 15.74
CA THR A 37 -2.67 18.40 16.90
C THR A 37 -3.43 18.61 18.22
N ASP A 38 -4.76 18.71 18.16
CA ASP A 38 -5.60 18.88 19.35
C ASP A 38 -5.59 17.57 20.16
N PRO A 39 -5.10 17.58 21.42
CA PRO A 39 -5.06 16.40 22.27
C PRO A 39 -6.46 15.87 22.64
N ASP A 40 -7.48 16.73 22.63
CA ASP A 40 -8.85 16.39 23.03
C ASP A 40 -9.67 15.77 21.87
N VAL A 41 -9.20 15.93 20.63
CA VAL A 41 -9.80 15.30 19.44
C VAL A 41 -9.33 13.86 19.31
N GLU A 42 -10.24 12.90 19.13
CA GLU A 42 -9.88 11.50 18.88
C GLU A 42 -9.12 11.34 17.54
N SER A 43 -8.00 10.60 17.57
CA SER A 43 -7.17 10.29 16.40
C SER A 43 -7.39 8.87 15.89
N ALA A 44 -6.91 8.57 14.68
CA ALA A 44 -6.88 7.22 14.12
C ALA A 44 -5.92 6.28 14.87
N LEU A 45 -5.02 6.80 15.73
CA LEU A 45 -4.19 5.99 16.61
C LEU A 45 -5.06 5.31 17.66
N PRO A 46 -5.09 3.98 17.72
CA PRO A 46 -5.92 3.31 18.69
C PRO A 46 -5.46 3.57 20.13
N ALA A 47 -6.40 3.83 21.03
CA ALA A 47 -6.13 4.21 22.42
C ALA A 47 -5.20 3.24 23.17
N TRP A 48 -5.24 1.95 22.84
CA TRP A 48 -4.41 0.91 23.47
C TRP A 48 -2.94 0.92 23.02
N VAL A 49 -2.64 1.51 21.86
CA VAL A 49 -1.23 1.73 21.45
C VAL A 49 -0.60 2.77 22.38
N GLY A 50 -1.39 3.73 22.85
CA GLY A 50 -0.95 4.77 23.77
C GLY A 50 0.08 5.71 23.14
N GLY A 51 0.64 6.60 23.97
CA GLY A 51 1.78 7.42 23.56
C GLY A 51 1.50 8.50 22.51
N ARG A 52 0.23 8.85 22.25
CA ARG A 52 -0.12 9.94 21.31
C ARG A 52 0.56 11.27 21.67
N SER A 53 0.63 11.59 22.98
CA SER A 53 1.27 12.82 23.47
C SER A 53 2.71 13.00 22.99
N ARG A 54 3.48 11.89 22.87
CA ARG A 54 4.83 11.92 22.30
C ARG A 54 4.86 12.47 20.88
N TYR A 55 3.91 12.06 20.04
CA TYR A 55 3.84 12.50 18.64
C TYR A 55 3.29 13.92 18.52
N LEU A 56 2.40 14.34 19.43
CA LEU A 56 1.94 15.74 19.51
C LEU A 56 3.07 16.70 19.90
N SER A 57 4.02 16.24 20.74
CA SER A 57 5.19 17.04 21.15
C SER A 57 6.40 16.94 20.21
N ASP A 58 6.39 16.02 19.24
CA ASP A 58 7.49 15.85 18.28
C ASP A 58 7.23 16.74 17.06
N GLU A 59 7.74 17.97 17.10
CA GLU A 59 7.58 18.96 16.03
C GLU A 59 8.01 18.45 14.66
N ARG A 60 9.05 17.59 14.60
CA ARG A 60 9.51 16.98 13.36
C ARG A 60 8.44 16.04 12.80
N ILE A 61 7.84 15.18 13.62
CA ILE A 61 6.75 14.30 13.16
C ILE A 61 5.51 15.10 12.78
N VAL A 62 5.16 16.12 13.57
CA VAL A 62 4.05 17.04 13.24
C VAL A 62 4.27 17.66 11.86
N GLU A 63 5.43 18.28 11.63
CA GLU A 63 5.78 18.91 10.35
C GLU A 63 5.75 17.90 9.18
N LEU A 64 6.31 16.70 9.36
CA LEU A 64 6.32 15.67 8.33
C LEU A 64 4.90 15.23 7.95
N MET A 65 4.03 14.97 8.94
CA MET A 65 2.66 14.51 8.67
C MET A 65 1.80 15.60 8.05
N THR A 66 1.90 16.85 8.52
CA THR A 66 1.17 17.98 7.93
C THR A 66 1.59 18.20 6.48
N THR A 67 2.90 18.28 6.23
CA THR A 67 3.47 18.52 4.89
C THR A 67 3.10 17.39 3.93
N SER A 68 3.30 16.14 4.36
CA SER A 68 3.09 14.97 3.49
C SER A 68 1.61 14.66 3.23
N THR A 69 0.68 15.20 4.02
CA THR A 69 -0.76 15.13 3.73
C THR A 69 -1.13 15.94 2.47
N MET A 70 -0.33 16.94 2.14
CA MET A 70 -0.48 17.77 0.95
C MET A 70 0.43 17.36 -0.21
N LEU A 71 1.13 16.21 -0.10
CA LEU A 71 2.07 15.74 -1.11
C LEU A 71 1.40 14.76 -2.10
N GLY A 72 1.27 15.19 -3.36
CA GLY A 72 0.92 14.35 -4.50
C GLY A 72 2.14 13.70 -5.16
N ASP A 73 2.03 13.40 -6.45
CA ASP A 73 3.12 12.83 -7.26
C ASP A 73 3.20 13.56 -8.60
N VAL A 74 3.71 14.80 -8.59
CA VAL A 74 3.72 15.71 -9.75
C VAL A 74 4.22 15.03 -11.04
N VAL A 75 5.24 14.17 -10.95
CA VAL A 75 5.79 13.47 -12.12
C VAL A 75 4.74 12.52 -12.71
N ALA A 76 4.13 11.68 -11.89
CA ALA A 76 3.13 10.73 -12.35
C ALA A 76 1.78 11.38 -12.66
N ASP A 77 1.42 12.44 -11.94
CA ASP A 77 0.21 13.23 -12.13
C ASP A 77 0.25 14.01 -13.45
N ARG A 78 1.44 14.47 -13.89
CA ARG A 78 1.61 15.07 -15.22
C ARG A 78 1.30 14.07 -16.34
N TYR A 79 1.80 12.84 -16.24
CA TYR A 79 1.47 11.79 -17.20
C TYR A 79 -0.01 11.38 -17.15
N ALA A 80 -0.61 11.35 -15.95
CA ALA A 80 -2.04 11.10 -15.79
C ALA A 80 -2.91 12.22 -16.38
N ALA A 81 -2.46 13.47 -16.34
CA ALA A 81 -3.19 14.63 -16.89
C ALA A 81 -3.40 14.55 -18.41
N LEU A 82 -2.53 13.81 -19.13
CA LEU A 82 -2.71 13.51 -20.55
C LEU A 82 -4.02 12.75 -20.84
N ALA A 83 -4.70 12.19 -19.84
CA ALA A 83 -6.02 11.61 -20.00
C ALA A 83 -7.11 12.64 -20.39
N ALA A 84 -6.78 13.94 -20.43
CA ALA A 84 -7.60 14.97 -21.07
C ALA A 84 -7.74 14.73 -22.58
N ASP A 85 -6.64 14.33 -23.24
CA ASP A 85 -6.55 14.23 -24.70
C ASP A 85 -6.33 12.79 -25.19
N HIS A 86 -5.87 11.89 -24.31
CA HIS A 86 -5.60 10.48 -24.61
C HIS A 86 -6.58 9.55 -23.88
N SER A 87 -6.79 8.37 -24.45
CA SER A 87 -7.54 7.34 -23.73
C SER A 87 -6.69 6.71 -22.62
N VAL A 88 -7.30 6.33 -21.49
CA VAL A 88 -6.57 5.64 -20.40
C VAL A 88 -5.91 4.35 -20.88
N SER A 89 -6.52 3.66 -21.85
CA SER A 89 -5.95 2.40 -22.38
C SER A 89 -4.67 2.66 -23.19
N GLU A 90 -4.60 3.79 -23.88
CA GLU A 90 -3.43 4.24 -24.64
C GLU A 90 -2.28 4.60 -23.69
N LEU A 91 -2.55 5.39 -22.64
CA LEU A 91 -1.55 5.72 -21.61
C LEU A 91 -1.00 4.46 -20.93
N ILE A 92 -1.86 3.48 -20.62
CA ILE A 92 -1.45 2.19 -20.08
C ILE A 92 -0.59 1.42 -21.10
N SER A 93 -0.95 1.44 -22.38
CA SER A 93 -0.19 0.75 -23.43
C SER A 93 1.20 1.33 -23.57
N MET A 94 1.32 2.66 -23.69
CA MET A 94 2.60 3.34 -23.81
C MET A 94 3.50 3.07 -22.59
N LEU A 95 2.95 3.14 -21.37
CA LEU A 95 3.71 2.88 -20.14
C LEU A 95 4.22 1.43 -20.09
N ARG A 96 3.38 0.45 -20.47
CA ARG A 96 3.80 -0.96 -20.53
C ARG A 96 4.91 -1.20 -21.55
N THR A 97 4.77 -0.62 -22.75
CA THR A 97 5.82 -0.69 -23.78
C THR A 97 7.10 -0.07 -23.26
N ALA A 98 7.05 1.13 -22.68
CA ALA A 98 8.21 1.82 -22.14
C ALA A 98 8.91 1.05 -21.01
N CYS A 99 8.14 0.40 -20.12
CA CYS A 99 8.70 -0.44 -19.06
C CYS A 99 9.41 -1.70 -19.62
N ARG A 100 8.86 -2.34 -20.65
CA ARG A 100 9.38 -3.61 -21.19
C ARG A 100 10.47 -3.45 -22.22
N GLU A 101 10.35 -2.44 -23.06
CA GLU A 101 11.13 -2.30 -24.30
C GLU A 101 11.93 -0.99 -24.34
N GLY A 102 11.75 -0.12 -23.33
CA GLY A 102 12.40 1.18 -23.24
C GLY A 102 11.56 2.31 -23.85
N ILE A 103 11.87 3.55 -23.48
CA ILE A 103 11.11 4.73 -23.92
C ILE A 103 11.13 4.88 -25.45
N ASP A 104 12.26 4.55 -26.09
CA ASP A 104 12.45 4.66 -27.53
C ASP A 104 11.57 3.69 -28.34
N ALA A 105 10.97 2.68 -27.71
CA ALA A 105 10.05 1.75 -28.34
C ALA A 105 8.61 2.31 -28.45
N VAL A 106 8.33 3.45 -27.81
CA VAL A 106 7.05 4.14 -27.88
C VAL A 106 7.12 5.20 -28.99
N GLU A 107 6.41 4.97 -30.08
CA GLU A 107 6.28 5.95 -31.17
C GLU A 107 5.63 7.24 -30.64
N ASP A 108 6.21 8.39 -30.98
CA ASP A 108 5.79 9.72 -30.51
C ASP A 108 5.59 9.81 -28.98
N ALA A 109 6.49 9.17 -28.21
CA ALA A 109 6.43 9.14 -26.75
C ALA A 109 6.30 10.57 -26.16
N PRO A 110 5.26 10.84 -25.35
CA PRO A 110 5.13 12.13 -24.70
C PRO A 110 6.25 12.33 -23.67
N SER A 111 6.72 13.56 -23.52
CA SER A 111 7.80 13.90 -22.59
C SER A 111 7.51 13.51 -21.14
N GLU A 112 6.23 13.53 -20.77
CA GLU A 112 5.67 13.14 -19.48
C GLU A 112 5.93 11.67 -19.18
N LEU A 113 5.83 10.80 -20.19
CA LEU A 113 6.15 9.38 -20.04
C LEU A 113 7.66 9.18 -19.84
N ALA A 114 8.49 9.94 -20.54
CA ALA A 114 9.93 9.90 -20.35
C ALA A 114 10.31 10.34 -18.93
N SER A 115 9.77 11.45 -18.43
CA SER A 115 9.99 11.90 -17.04
C SER A 115 9.44 10.91 -16.00
N PHE A 116 8.32 10.25 -16.29
CA PHE A 116 7.77 9.20 -15.44
C PHE A 116 8.75 8.04 -15.28
N LEU A 117 9.30 7.55 -16.40
CA LEU A 117 10.28 6.47 -16.40
C LEU A 117 11.58 6.90 -15.72
N GLU A 118 12.11 8.06 -16.07
CA GLU A 118 13.36 8.60 -15.51
C GLU A 118 13.28 8.71 -13.98
N ALA A 119 12.13 9.15 -13.43
CA ALA A 119 11.93 9.25 -11.99
C ALA A 119 11.89 7.89 -11.28
N MET A 120 11.56 6.80 -11.99
CA MET A 120 11.65 5.43 -11.45
C MET A 120 13.03 4.80 -11.65
N GLU A 121 13.74 5.19 -12.71
CA GLU A 121 15.08 4.72 -13.06
C GLU A 121 16.18 5.33 -12.19
N THR A 122 15.99 6.59 -11.79
CA THR A 122 16.95 7.35 -10.98
C THR A 122 16.94 6.89 -9.53
N THR A 123 17.50 5.70 -9.29
CA THR A 123 17.59 5.10 -7.96
C THR A 123 18.44 5.98 -7.04
N PRO A 124 17.90 6.48 -5.91
CA PRO A 124 18.63 7.37 -5.02
C PRO A 124 19.73 6.66 -4.25
N ASP A 125 20.73 7.41 -3.80
CA ASP A 125 21.88 6.90 -3.02
C ASP A 125 21.48 6.25 -1.68
N TRP A 126 20.28 6.54 -1.16
CA TRP A 126 19.75 5.95 0.07
C TRP A 126 19.13 4.56 -0.11
N ILE A 127 19.07 4.05 -1.35
CA ILE A 127 18.68 2.68 -1.70
C ILE A 127 19.91 1.85 -2.04
N ASP A 128 19.98 0.65 -1.48
CA ASP A 128 20.96 -0.38 -1.82
C ASP A 128 20.26 -1.53 -2.55
N LEU A 129 20.51 -1.66 -3.86
CA LEU A 129 19.85 -2.66 -4.71
C LEU A 129 20.25 -4.11 -4.38
N ASP A 130 21.44 -4.34 -3.82
CA ASP A 130 21.84 -5.68 -3.36
C ASP A 130 21.02 -6.09 -2.13
N LEU A 131 20.80 -5.14 -1.20
CA LEU A 131 19.90 -5.35 -0.07
C LEU A 131 18.43 -5.50 -0.50
N VAL A 132 18.00 -4.80 -1.55
CA VAL A 132 16.66 -4.99 -2.14
C VAL A 132 16.50 -6.41 -2.67
N ALA A 133 17.47 -6.92 -3.44
CA ALA A 133 17.43 -8.27 -4.00
C ALA A 133 17.39 -9.34 -2.89
N GLU A 134 18.22 -9.19 -1.85
CA GLU A 134 18.21 -10.06 -0.68
C GLU A 134 16.89 -9.97 0.10
N GLY A 135 16.35 -8.76 0.29
CA GLY A 135 15.07 -8.53 0.95
C GLY A 135 13.89 -9.15 0.20
N ALA A 136 13.90 -9.09 -1.13
CA ALA A 136 12.92 -9.75 -2.00
C ALA A 136 12.97 -11.28 -1.81
N ARG A 137 14.18 -11.85 -1.77
CA ARG A 137 14.40 -13.29 -1.51
C ARG A 137 13.88 -13.71 -0.13
N LEU A 138 14.20 -12.95 0.92
CA LEU A 138 13.72 -13.20 2.29
C LEU A 138 12.20 -13.09 2.41
N SER A 139 11.59 -12.19 1.64
CA SER A 139 10.14 -11.94 1.62
C SER A 139 9.36 -12.96 0.78
N ARG A 140 10.02 -13.76 -0.05
CA ARG A 140 9.38 -14.70 -0.98
C ARG A 140 8.65 -15.85 -0.28
N VAL A 141 9.25 -16.41 0.76
CA VAL A 141 8.64 -17.50 1.55
C VAL A 141 7.34 -17.06 2.24
N PRO A 142 7.29 -15.95 3.01
CA PRO A 142 6.03 -15.48 3.58
C PRO A 142 5.03 -15.05 2.50
N SER A 143 5.48 -14.47 1.38
CA SER A 143 4.62 -14.15 0.24
C SER A 143 3.93 -15.39 -0.34
N ALA A 144 4.69 -16.48 -0.53
CA ALA A 144 4.20 -17.74 -1.08
C ALA A 144 3.24 -18.49 -0.13
N LEU A 145 3.51 -18.46 1.18
CA LEU A 145 2.92 -19.39 2.14
C LEU A 145 1.94 -18.74 3.13
N LEU A 146 2.07 -17.45 3.41
CA LEU A 146 1.26 -16.73 4.40
C LEU A 146 0.33 -15.70 3.77
N SER A 147 0.81 -14.89 2.81
CA SER A 147 0.04 -13.79 2.24
C SER A 147 -1.38 -14.17 1.82
N PRO A 148 -1.65 -15.29 1.12
CA PRO A 148 -3.01 -15.67 0.71
C PRO A 148 -4.04 -15.75 1.86
N PHE A 149 -3.58 -16.01 3.09
CA PHE A 149 -4.43 -16.13 4.26
C PHE A 149 -4.69 -14.80 4.97
N ILE A 150 -3.83 -13.80 4.76
CA ILE A 150 -3.89 -12.50 5.46
C ILE A 150 -4.23 -11.33 4.54
N THR A 151 -4.14 -11.49 3.22
CA THR A 151 -4.33 -10.43 2.22
C THR A 151 -5.60 -9.61 2.45
N ARG A 152 -6.77 -10.24 2.67
CA ARG A 152 -8.02 -9.47 2.86
C ARG A 152 -7.90 -8.56 4.07
N GLY A 153 -7.40 -9.07 5.19
CA GLY A 153 -7.20 -8.29 6.41
C GLY A 153 -6.18 -7.15 6.23
N ALA A 154 -5.07 -7.42 5.53
CA ALA A 154 -4.04 -6.42 5.25
C ALA A 154 -4.53 -5.33 4.28
N PHE A 155 -5.33 -5.69 3.28
CA PHE A 155 -5.91 -4.73 2.33
C PHE A 155 -7.04 -3.91 2.96
N ILE A 156 -7.84 -4.50 3.87
CA ILE A 156 -8.87 -3.75 4.61
C ILE A 156 -8.25 -2.67 5.49
N ALA A 157 -7.07 -2.93 6.08
CA ALA A 157 -6.35 -2.00 6.95
C ALA A 157 -6.19 -0.60 6.36
N THR A 158 -6.11 -0.48 5.03
CA THR A 158 -5.89 0.79 4.35
C THR A 158 -7.17 1.62 4.21
N PHE A 159 -8.35 1.05 4.54
CA PHE A 159 -9.66 1.69 4.41
C PHE A 159 -10.47 1.72 5.71
N THR A 160 -9.82 1.50 6.86
CA THR A 160 -10.46 1.62 8.18
C THR A 160 -10.51 3.06 8.70
N ASN A 161 -10.30 4.05 7.84
CA ASN A 161 -10.41 5.46 8.19
C ASN A 161 -11.03 6.24 7.03
N LEU A 162 -12.05 7.05 7.33
CA LEU A 162 -12.82 7.83 6.36
C LEU A 162 -11.94 8.62 5.40
N TYR A 163 -10.93 9.32 5.93
CA TYR A 163 -10.09 10.22 5.15
C TYR A 163 -9.17 9.48 4.17
N ALA A 164 -8.83 8.22 4.44
CA ALA A 164 -8.04 7.38 3.54
C ALA A 164 -8.90 6.48 2.63
N ALA A 165 -10.15 6.20 3.03
CA ALA A 165 -11.06 5.31 2.32
C ALA A 165 -11.79 5.99 1.15
N LEU A 166 -11.98 7.32 1.21
CA LEU A 166 -12.79 8.07 0.26
C LEU A 166 -12.44 7.82 -1.21
N PRO A 167 -11.17 7.78 -1.65
CA PRO A 167 -10.84 7.45 -3.04
C PRO A 167 -11.42 6.10 -3.50
N MET A 168 -11.44 5.08 -2.64
CA MET A 168 -12.02 3.78 -2.96
C MET A 168 -13.55 3.80 -3.00
N VAL A 169 -14.18 4.62 -2.16
CA VAL A 169 -15.64 4.85 -2.19
C VAL A 169 -16.02 5.53 -3.50
N MET A 170 -15.35 6.63 -3.84
CA MET A 170 -15.62 7.43 -5.04
C MET A 170 -15.45 6.62 -6.31
N THR A 171 -14.34 5.87 -6.43
CA THR A 171 -14.08 5.02 -7.61
C THR A 171 -15.05 3.85 -7.75
N GLY A 172 -15.86 3.52 -6.73
CA GLY A 172 -16.73 2.35 -6.71
C GLY A 172 -15.97 1.01 -6.78
N ALA A 173 -14.64 1.04 -6.61
CA ALA A 173 -13.75 -0.05 -6.99
C ALA A 173 -13.94 -1.33 -6.14
N LEU A 174 -14.54 -1.22 -4.95
CA LEU A 174 -14.80 -2.36 -4.04
C LEU A 174 -16.27 -2.78 -3.98
N THR A 175 -17.05 -2.49 -5.02
CA THR A 175 -18.45 -2.93 -5.11
C THR A 175 -18.60 -4.26 -5.86
N GLY A 176 -19.32 -5.22 -5.28
CA GLY A 176 -19.67 -6.48 -5.93
C GLY A 176 -18.47 -7.28 -6.46
N LYS A 177 -18.54 -7.71 -7.74
CA LYS A 177 -17.46 -8.47 -8.40
C LYS A 177 -16.15 -7.66 -8.57
N ARG A 178 -16.21 -6.33 -8.52
CA ARG A 178 -15.01 -5.47 -8.63
C ARG A 178 -14.11 -5.57 -7.40
N ALA A 179 -14.68 -5.84 -6.22
CA ALA A 179 -13.91 -6.04 -4.98
C ALA A 179 -12.88 -7.18 -5.11
N ALA A 180 -13.29 -8.34 -5.62
CA ALA A 180 -12.40 -9.48 -5.82
C ALA A 180 -11.24 -9.13 -6.76
N ARG A 181 -11.54 -8.42 -7.87
CA ARG A 181 -10.53 -7.94 -8.83
C ARG A 181 -9.52 -7.04 -8.13
N ARG A 182 -9.97 -6.02 -7.41
CA ARG A 182 -9.09 -5.05 -6.72
C ARG A 182 -8.19 -5.67 -5.66
N VAL A 183 -8.72 -6.62 -4.90
CA VAL A 183 -7.92 -7.38 -3.94
C VAL A 183 -6.86 -8.20 -4.67
N ASN A 184 -7.23 -8.90 -5.74
CA ASN A 184 -6.29 -9.70 -6.53
C ASN A 184 -5.23 -8.84 -7.23
N GLU A 185 -5.55 -7.65 -7.74
CA GLU A 185 -4.59 -6.71 -8.32
C GLU A 185 -3.55 -6.27 -7.28
N THR A 186 -4.01 -5.87 -6.09
CA THR A 186 -3.10 -5.48 -4.99
C THR A 186 -2.24 -6.66 -4.55
N THR A 187 -2.83 -7.85 -4.41
CA THR A 187 -2.09 -9.07 -4.06
C THR A 187 -1.04 -9.42 -5.10
N SER A 188 -1.40 -9.26 -6.38
CA SER A 188 -0.49 -9.54 -7.49
C SER A 188 0.72 -8.62 -7.47
N PHE A 189 0.52 -7.32 -7.21
CA PHE A 189 1.62 -6.36 -7.07
C PHE A 189 2.61 -6.75 -5.96
N PHE A 190 2.11 -7.07 -4.76
CA PHE A 190 2.99 -7.49 -3.66
C PHE A 190 3.61 -8.87 -3.88
N ALA A 191 2.95 -9.76 -4.62
CA ALA A 191 3.49 -11.08 -4.92
C ALA A 191 4.59 -11.01 -5.99
N VAL A 192 4.34 -10.35 -7.13
CA VAL A 192 5.26 -10.30 -8.27
C VAL A 192 6.60 -9.67 -7.91
N THR A 193 6.58 -8.60 -7.12
CA THR A 193 7.79 -7.89 -6.70
C THR A 193 8.69 -8.71 -5.75
N THR A 194 8.25 -9.89 -5.28
CA THR A 194 9.14 -10.82 -4.55
C THR A 194 9.89 -11.79 -5.45
N LEU A 195 9.54 -11.90 -6.73
CA LEU A 195 10.19 -12.82 -7.66
C LEU A 195 11.63 -12.39 -7.98
N PRO A 196 12.53 -13.32 -8.33
CA PRO A 196 13.89 -12.98 -8.75
C PRO A 196 13.89 -12.01 -9.94
N GLY A 197 14.69 -10.95 -9.87
CA GLY A 197 14.82 -9.92 -10.92
C GLY A 197 13.55 -9.11 -11.20
N ALA A 198 12.46 -9.30 -10.45
CA ALA A 198 11.20 -8.61 -10.75
C ALA A 198 11.27 -7.10 -10.53
N LEU A 199 12.16 -6.64 -9.66
CA LEU A 199 12.36 -5.22 -9.39
C LEU A 199 13.51 -4.61 -10.20
N ASP A 200 14.15 -5.39 -11.06
CA ASP A 200 15.08 -4.87 -12.05
C ASP A 200 14.33 -3.97 -13.05
N ARG A 201 15.05 -3.13 -13.78
CA ARG A 201 14.47 -2.10 -14.65
C ARG A 201 13.41 -2.62 -15.63
N ASP A 202 13.65 -3.77 -16.25
CA ASP A 202 12.76 -4.44 -17.20
C ASP A 202 11.93 -5.56 -16.54
N GLY A 203 12.02 -5.67 -15.21
CA GLY A 203 11.33 -6.69 -14.42
C GLY A 203 9.83 -6.47 -14.32
N ALA A 204 9.08 -7.57 -14.20
CA ALA A 204 7.62 -7.54 -14.11
C ALA A 204 7.08 -6.79 -12.87
N GLY A 205 7.88 -6.68 -11.81
CA GLY A 205 7.57 -5.89 -10.61
C GLY A 205 7.80 -4.39 -10.80
N PHE A 206 8.79 -3.97 -11.59
CA PHE A 206 9.00 -2.57 -11.99
C PHE A 206 7.82 -2.08 -12.83
N GLU A 207 7.42 -2.83 -13.86
CA GLU A 207 6.20 -2.54 -14.65
C GLU A 207 4.96 -2.49 -13.74
N ALA A 208 4.80 -3.45 -12.82
CA ALA A 208 3.66 -3.44 -11.91
C ALA A 208 3.66 -2.22 -10.98
N ALA A 209 4.82 -1.76 -10.51
CA ALA A 209 4.93 -0.54 -9.71
C ALA A 209 4.56 0.71 -10.52
N ALA A 210 5.06 0.81 -11.76
CA ALA A 210 4.72 1.89 -12.68
C ALA A 210 3.21 1.96 -12.91
N MET A 211 2.58 0.80 -13.12
CA MET A 211 1.13 0.74 -13.31
C MET A 211 0.32 1.15 -12.07
N VAL A 212 0.77 0.77 -10.86
CA VAL A 212 0.12 1.20 -9.61
C VAL A 212 0.30 2.71 -9.41
N ARG A 213 1.49 3.24 -9.68
CA ARG A 213 1.81 4.68 -9.57
C ARG A 213 0.95 5.52 -10.54
N LEU A 214 0.81 5.08 -11.80
CA LEU A 214 -0.11 5.70 -12.76
C LEU A 214 -1.56 5.62 -12.27
N MET A 215 -2.01 4.46 -11.81
CA MET A 215 -3.38 4.28 -11.32
C MET A 215 -3.70 5.22 -10.13
N HIS A 216 -2.80 5.38 -9.16
CA HIS A 216 -2.98 6.33 -8.06
C HIS A 216 -3.08 7.77 -8.58
N SER A 217 -2.24 8.13 -9.55
CA SER A 217 -2.22 9.46 -10.16
C SER A 217 -3.47 9.74 -11.00
N MET A 218 -3.98 8.75 -11.73
CA MET A 218 -5.26 8.83 -12.44
C MET A 218 -6.44 9.07 -11.48
N VAL A 219 -6.47 8.38 -10.33
CA VAL A 219 -7.50 8.61 -9.31
C VAL A 219 -7.37 10.02 -8.72
N ARG A 220 -6.15 10.48 -8.45
CA ARG A 220 -5.89 11.84 -7.93
C ARG A 220 -6.32 12.92 -8.91
N TYR A 221 -5.90 12.81 -10.18
CA TYR A 221 -6.30 13.71 -11.26
C TYR A 221 -7.82 13.77 -11.40
N ASN A 222 -8.50 12.61 -11.46
CA ASN A 222 -9.95 12.57 -11.60
C ASN A 222 -10.67 13.15 -10.37
N ALA A 223 -10.18 12.88 -9.15
CA ALA A 223 -10.76 13.43 -7.93
C ALA A 223 -10.65 14.96 -7.87
N LEU A 224 -9.50 15.52 -8.26
CA LEU A 224 -9.28 16.96 -8.24
C LEU A 224 -9.97 17.70 -9.40
N ARG A 225 -10.06 17.10 -10.59
CA ARG A 225 -10.46 17.81 -11.81
C ARG A 225 -11.79 17.38 -12.41
N ARG A 226 -12.28 16.18 -12.11
CA ARG A 226 -13.46 15.61 -12.81
C ARG A 226 -14.61 15.24 -11.90
N SER A 227 -14.37 14.91 -10.62
CA SER A 227 -15.43 14.41 -9.75
C SER A 227 -16.34 15.51 -9.20
N GLY A 228 -15.80 16.73 -9.01
CA GLY A 228 -16.52 17.85 -8.37
C GLY A 228 -16.87 17.61 -6.89
N THR A 229 -16.35 16.53 -6.29
CA THR A 229 -16.76 16.01 -4.98
C THR A 229 -15.61 15.93 -3.98
N TRP A 230 -14.36 16.16 -4.42
CA TRP A 230 -13.22 16.12 -3.53
C TRP A 230 -13.02 17.47 -2.82
N ASP A 231 -13.19 17.49 -1.51
CA ASP A 231 -12.91 18.64 -0.66
C ASP A 231 -11.46 18.59 -0.15
N VAL A 232 -10.59 19.40 -0.74
CA VAL A 232 -9.16 19.46 -0.37
C VAL A 232 -8.99 20.00 1.05
N ASP A 233 -9.83 20.94 1.50
CA ASP A 233 -9.77 21.52 2.84
C ASP A 233 -10.12 20.48 3.90
N THR A 234 -10.93 19.48 3.57
CA THR A 234 -11.23 18.37 4.48
C THR A 234 -10.21 17.24 4.38
N TYR A 235 -9.94 16.76 3.16
CA TYR A 235 -9.25 15.48 2.91
C TYR A 235 -7.77 15.61 2.52
N GLY A 236 -7.29 16.82 2.25
CA GLY A 236 -5.97 17.07 1.66
C GLY A 236 -5.89 16.63 0.21
N ILE A 237 -4.68 16.37 -0.29
CA ILE A 237 -4.49 15.83 -1.65
C ILE A 237 -5.02 14.38 -1.68
N PRO A 238 -5.75 13.94 -2.72
CA PRO A 238 -6.18 12.55 -2.83
C PRO A 238 -5.00 11.58 -2.96
N ILE A 239 -5.06 10.46 -2.23
CA ILE A 239 -3.99 9.44 -2.16
C ILE A 239 -2.63 10.13 -1.94
N PRO A 240 -2.47 10.94 -0.89
CA PRO A 240 -1.19 11.60 -0.65
C PRO A 240 -0.12 10.54 -0.40
N GLN A 241 1.15 10.83 -0.68
CA GLN A 241 2.23 9.84 -0.50
C GLN A 241 2.26 9.26 0.94
N LEU A 242 1.88 10.07 1.93
CA LEU A 242 1.70 9.65 3.32
C LEU A 242 0.70 8.48 3.50
N ASP A 243 -0.37 8.44 2.72
CA ASP A 243 -1.39 7.39 2.81
C ASP A 243 -1.00 6.09 2.09
N GLN A 244 -0.02 6.16 1.20
CA GLN A 244 0.55 4.98 0.54
C GLN A 244 1.56 4.26 1.44
N ALA A 245 2.26 5.01 2.30
CA ALA A 245 3.33 4.47 3.16
C ALA A 245 2.90 3.30 4.06
N PRO A 246 1.72 3.31 4.74
CA PRO A 246 1.30 2.18 5.57
C PRO A 246 1.17 0.85 4.81
N ALA A 247 0.66 0.88 3.58
CA ALA A 247 0.54 -0.31 2.75
C ALA A 247 1.91 -0.84 2.33
N GLY A 248 2.81 0.08 1.92
CA GLY A 248 4.16 -0.26 1.47
C GLY A 248 5.12 -0.68 2.60
N LEU A 249 4.92 -0.21 3.83
CA LEU A 249 5.86 -0.40 4.94
C LEU A 249 5.37 -1.34 6.05
N MET A 250 4.19 -1.95 5.94
CA MET A 250 3.66 -2.84 7.00
C MET A 250 4.64 -3.93 7.45
N GLY A 251 5.34 -4.56 6.50
CA GLY A 251 6.37 -5.55 6.80
C GLY A 251 7.55 -4.97 7.60
N ALA A 252 8.06 -3.81 7.17
CA ALA A 252 9.10 -3.07 7.88
C ALA A 252 8.65 -2.64 9.28
N PHE A 253 7.40 -2.21 9.44
CA PHE A 253 6.83 -1.80 10.73
C PHE A 253 6.76 -2.96 11.73
N ILE A 254 6.36 -4.15 11.29
CA ILE A 254 6.34 -5.35 12.15
C ILE A 254 7.77 -5.70 12.62
N LEU A 255 8.75 -5.64 11.72
CA LEU A 255 10.16 -5.86 12.07
C LEU A 255 10.68 -4.78 13.03
N ALA A 256 10.34 -3.52 12.79
CA ALA A 256 10.72 -2.39 13.63
C ALA A 256 10.19 -2.53 15.05
N GLN A 257 8.90 -2.85 15.21
CA GLN A 257 8.31 -3.12 16.53
C GLN A 257 8.95 -4.31 17.24
N ARG A 258 9.32 -5.37 16.50
CA ARG A 258 10.05 -6.51 17.07
C ARG A 258 11.44 -6.08 17.56
N ALA A 259 12.19 -5.33 16.76
CA ALA A 259 13.52 -4.84 17.13
C ALA A 259 13.47 -3.95 18.38
N LEU A 260 12.56 -2.98 18.42
CA LEU A 260 12.41 -2.07 19.57
C LEU A 260 11.98 -2.82 20.85
N ARG A 261 11.07 -3.79 20.76
CA ARG A 261 10.70 -4.64 21.91
C ARG A 261 11.85 -5.50 22.44
N GLN A 262 12.85 -5.77 21.61
CA GLN A 262 14.09 -6.44 22.00
C GLN A 262 15.16 -5.45 22.49
N GLY A 263 14.84 -4.16 22.63
CA GLY A 263 15.77 -3.11 23.05
C GLY A 263 16.78 -2.70 21.98
N ARG A 264 16.58 -3.10 20.70
CA ARG A 264 17.50 -2.77 19.60
C ARG A 264 17.12 -1.46 18.94
N SER A 265 18.09 -0.58 18.76
CA SER A 265 18.00 0.63 17.94
C SER A 265 18.27 0.37 16.46
N GLU A 266 18.81 -0.79 16.11
CA GLU A 266 19.22 -1.16 14.75
C GLU A 266 18.60 -2.49 14.30
N PHE A 267 18.44 -2.60 12.98
CA PHE A 267 18.06 -3.85 12.33
C PHE A 267 19.26 -4.78 12.19
N THR A 268 19.03 -6.09 12.32
CA THR A 268 20.00 -7.08 11.83
C THR A 268 20.13 -6.98 10.30
N ARG A 269 21.19 -7.52 9.70
CA ARG A 269 21.38 -7.50 8.24
C ARG A 269 20.17 -8.02 7.47
N ALA A 270 19.58 -9.13 7.89
CA ALA A 270 18.41 -9.72 7.23
C ALA A 270 17.15 -8.85 7.37
N GLU A 271 16.95 -8.24 8.55
CA GLU A 271 15.86 -7.28 8.75
C GLU A 271 16.08 -6.02 7.91
N ARG A 272 17.31 -5.50 7.84
CA ARG A 272 17.67 -4.33 7.03
C ARG A 272 17.43 -4.60 5.55
N ALA A 273 17.86 -5.75 5.02
CA ALA A 273 17.56 -6.15 3.64
C ALA A 273 16.06 -6.17 3.36
N THR A 274 15.28 -6.77 4.28
CA THR A 274 13.81 -6.78 4.16
C THR A 274 13.23 -5.37 4.20
N VAL A 275 13.75 -4.47 5.05
CA VAL A 275 13.32 -3.07 5.11
C VAL A 275 13.67 -2.34 3.81
N GLU A 276 14.90 -2.50 3.30
CA GLU A 276 15.37 -1.89 2.04
C GLU A 276 14.47 -2.28 0.85
N PHE A 277 14.06 -3.55 0.79
CA PHE A 277 13.09 -4.03 -0.18
C PHE A 277 11.74 -3.30 -0.12
N HIS A 278 11.22 -2.99 1.07
CA HIS A 278 9.98 -2.21 1.21
C HIS A 278 10.22 -0.73 0.88
N ARG A 279 11.36 -0.16 1.28
CA ARG A 279 11.76 1.21 0.93
C ARG A 279 11.82 1.41 -0.58
N TYR A 280 12.44 0.47 -1.31
CA TYR A 280 12.55 0.55 -2.77
C TYR A 280 11.20 0.41 -3.48
N ARG A 281 10.31 -0.48 -3.01
CA ARG A 281 8.93 -0.52 -3.52
C ARG A 281 8.22 0.82 -3.35
N CYS A 282 8.37 1.46 -2.20
CA CYS A 282 7.78 2.78 -1.95
C CYS A 282 8.42 3.87 -2.84
N PHE A 283 9.74 3.83 -3.04
CA PHE A 283 10.43 4.70 -3.99
C PHE A 283 9.84 4.58 -5.41
N LEU A 284 9.66 3.35 -5.91
CA LEU A 284 9.06 3.12 -7.24
C LEU A 284 7.62 3.64 -7.35
N LEU A 285 6.92 3.84 -6.22
CA LEU A 285 5.59 4.46 -6.14
C LEU A 285 5.63 5.99 -5.91
N GLY A 286 6.83 6.59 -5.90
CA GLY A 286 7.05 8.03 -5.76
C GLY A 286 7.17 8.54 -4.32
N LEU A 287 7.32 7.66 -3.32
CA LEU A 287 7.46 8.11 -1.93
C LEU A 287 8.88 8.68 -1.67
N PRO A 288 9.00 9.85 -1.02
CA PRO A 288 10.28 10.44 -0.66
C PRO A 288 10.90 9.76 0.58
N GLU A 289 12.21 9.96 0.78
CA GLU A 289 12.99 9.28 1.82
C GLU A 289 12.41 9.48 3.24
N GLU A 290 11.90 10.66 3.52
CA GLU A 290 11.35 11.06 4.82
C GLU A 290 10.18 10.17 5.26
N LEU A 291 9.43 9.61 4.29
CA LEU A 291 8.32 8.69 4.55
C LEU A 291 8.76 7.22 4.61
N VAL A 292 10.00 6.89 4.23
CA VAL A 292 10.52 5.52 4.17
C VAL A 292 11.83 5.37 4.97
N PRO A 293 11.83 5.64 6.28
CA PRO A 293 13.05 5.64 7.10
C PRO A 293 13.71 4.26 7.22
N ALA A 294 15.04 4.27 7.36
CA ALA A 294 15.86 3.05 7.43
C ALA A 294 16.03 2.45 8.84
N THR A 295 15.55 3.13 9.88
CA THR A 295 15.76 2.73 11.29
C THR A 295 14.49 2.19 11.94
N PRO A 296 14.59 1.27 12.92
CA PRO A 296 13.42 0.78 13.66
C PRO A 296 12.58 1.90 14.26
N ARG A 297 13.23 2.89 14.88
CA ARG A 297 12.54 4.04 15.48
C ARG A 297 11.82 4.88 14.42
N GLY A 298 12.52 5.24 13.34
CA GLY A 298 11.94 6.03 12.27
C GLY A 298 10.71 5.36 11.64
N VAL A 299 10.79 4.05 11.35
CA VAL A 299 9.66 3.30 10.76
C VAL A 299 8.44 3.33 11.67
N VAL A 300 8.63 3.11 12.98
CA VAL A 300 7.52 3.21 13.94
C VAL A 300 6.98 4.62 14.05
N ASP A 301 7.86 5.64 14.05
CA ASP A 301 7.46 7.02 14.22
C ASP A 301 6.66 7.54 13.02
N VAL A 302 7.04 7.21 11.77
CA VAL A 302 6.25 7.56 10.57
C VAL A 302 4.89 6.85 10.59
N PHE A 303 4.89 5.53 10.81
CA PHE A 303 3.66 4.73 10.75
C PHE A 303 2.66 5.13 11.85
N THR A 304 3.15 5.31 13.07
CA THR A 304 2.33 5.64 14.25
C THR A 304 2.00 7.12 14.29
N GLY A 305 2.93 7.99 13.89
CA GLY A 305 2.74 9.43 13.80
C GLY A 305 1.61 9.81 12.84
N ARG A 306 1.53 9.13 11.68
CA ARG A 306 0.38 9.26 10.77
C ARG A 306 -0.93 8.99 11.48
N ALA A 307 -1.04 7.88 12.20
CA ALA A 307 -2.26 7.54 12.91
C ALA A 307 -2.55 8.52 14.07
N ALA A 308 -1.52 9.00 14.76
CA ALA A 308 -1.61 9.91 15.91
C ALA A 308 -2.14 11.30 15.55
N LEU A 309 -1.84 11.75 14.33
CA LEU A 309 -2.14 13.10 13.83
C LEU A 309 -3.29 13.12 12.80
N LEU A 310 -3.76 11.94 12.36
CA LEU A 310 -4.97 11.80 11.56
C LEU A 310 -6.20 11.73 12.48
N ARG A 311 -7.22 12.54 12.22
CA ARG A 311 -8.51 12.47 12.94
C ARG A 311 -9.13 11.07 12.82
N ALA A 312 -9.74 10.61 13.90
CA ALA A 312 -10.58 9.44 13.86
C ALA A 312 -11.76 9.71 12.91
N GLY A 313 -12.17 8.67 12.19
CA GLY A 313 -13.31 8.73 11.28
C GLY A 313 -13.58 7.35 10.73
N PHE A 314 -14.75 6.80 11.02
CA PHE A 314 -15.21 5.52 10.47
C PHE A 314 -16.72 5.55 10.36
N ASP A 315 -17.24 5.43 9.14
CA ASP A 315 -18.66 5.57 8.83
C ASP A 315 -19.22 4.31 8.13
N GLY A 316 -20.47 4.40 7.67
CA GLY A 316 -21.13 3.30 6.94
C GLY A 316 -20.42 2.94 5.63
N SER A 317 -19.81 3.91 4.95
CA SER A 317 -19.03 3.70 3.73
C SER A 317 -17.80 2.85 4.01
N CYS A 318 -17.05 3.17 5.07
CA CYS A 318 -15.91 2.37 5.53
C CYS A 318 -16.34 0.94 5.88
N ALA A 319 -17.43 0.77 6.65
CA ALA A 319 -17.96 -0.55 7.02
C ALA A 319 -18.37 -1.37 5.78
N SER A 320 -18.95 -0.72 4.77
CA SER A 320 -19.32 -1.37 3.50
C SER A 320 -18.10 -1.86 2.72
N LEU A 321 -17.03 -1.06 2.63
CA LEU A 321 -15.77 -1.46 2.01
C LEU A 321 -15.12 -2.65 2.74
N VAL A 322 -15.07 -2.58 4.07
CA VAL A 322 -14.54 -3.66 4.92
C VAL A 322 -15.30 -4.96 4.68
N SER A 323 -16.64 -4.91 4.76
CA SER A 323 -17.49 -6.08 4.57
C SER A 323 -17.41 -6.65 3.14
N SER A 324 -17.48 -5.79 2.12
CA SER A 324 -17.40 -6.21 0.71
C SER A 324 -16.07 -6.89 0.40
N THR A 325 -14.97 -6.34 0.91
CA THR A 325 -13.63 -6.90 0.76
C THR A 325 -13.48 -8.23 1.51
N MET A 326 -13.96 -8.31 2.75
CA MET A 326 -13.86 -9.52 3.56
C MET A 326 -14.69 -10.67 2.98
N ASN A 327 -15.80 -10.36 2.32
CA ASN A 327 -16.73 -11.35 1.76
C ASN A 327 -16.46 -11.70 0.29
N ALA A 328 -15.57 -10.97 -0.40
CA ALA A 328 -15.20 -11.23 -1.78
C ALA A 328 -14.57 -12.63 -1.96
N TYR A 329 -15.05 -13.35 -2.98
CA TYR A 329 -14.50 -14.64 -3.41
C TYR A 329 -13.25 -14.40 -4.26
N LEU A 330 -12.07 -14.82 -3.78
CA LEU A 330 -10.79 -14.46 -4.44
C LEU A 330 -10.21 -15.52 -5.36
N ARG A 331 -10.70 -16.77 -5.30
CA ARG A 331 -10.18 -17.87 -6.13
C ARG A 331 -10.74 -17.83 -7.54
N SER A 332 -9.97 -18.31 -8.51
CA SER A 332 -10.37 -18.43 -9.91
C SER A 332 -11.35 -19.59 -10.18
N GLY A 333 -11.19 -20.71 -9.47
CA GLY A 333 -12.02 -21.90 -9.59
C GLY A 333 -13.20 -21.93 -8.61
N HIS A 334 -14.20 -22.78 -8.87
CA HIS A 334 -15.38 -22.98 -8.01
C HIS A 334 -15.59 -24.44 -7.62
N THR A 335 -14.53 -25.26 -7.56
CA THR A 335 -14.64 -26.65 -7.11
C THR A 335 -14.99 -26.73 -5.62
N ALA A 336 -15.37 -27.94 -5.15
CA ALA A 336 -15.60 -28.14 -3.71
C ALA A 336 -14.34 -27.83 -2.87
N PHE A 337 -13.16 -28.18 -3.39
CA PHE A 337 -11.89 -27.82 -2.78
C PHE A 337 -11.69 -26.30 -2.74
N ASP A 338 -11.97 -25.59 -3.84
CA ASP A 338 -11.81 -24.13 -3.88
C ASP A 338 -12.74 -23.43 -2.89
N ARG A 339 -13.99 -23.87 -2.76
CA ARG A 339 -14.91 -23.34 -1.74
C ARG A 339 -14.40 -23.60 -0.32
N ALA A 340 -13.83 -24.78 -0.06
CA ALA A 340 -13.25 -25.11 1.24
C ALA A 340 -12.02 -24.24 1.53
N ALA A 341 -11.07 -24.16 0.59
CA ALA A 341 -9.86 -23.36 0.70
C ALA A 341 -10.17 -21.87 0.89
N GLU A 342 -11.12 -21.34 0.11
CA GLU A 342 -11.62 -19.96 0.27
C GLU A 342 -12.17 -19.72 1.68
N SER A 343 -12.95 -20.66 2.20
CA SER A 343 -13.51 -20.52 3.55
C SER A 343 -12.42 -20.45 4.63
N VAL A 344 -11.32 -21.19 4.44
CA VAL A 344 -10.15 -21.14 5.32
C VAL A 344 -9.44 -19.80 5.18
N GLU A 345 -9.08 -19.39 3.96
CA GLU A 345 -8.42 -18.10 3.69
C GLU A 345 -9.20 -16.92 4.29
N ARG A 346 -10.54 -16.93 4.14
CA ARG A 346 -11.43 -15.93 4.75
C ARG A 346 -11.43 -15.98 6.28
N SER A 347 -11.49 -17.16 6.90
CA SER A 347 -11.44 -17.28 8.37
C SER A 347 -10.15 -16.71 8.95
N TYR A 348 -8.99 -16.98 8.33
CA TYR A 348 -7.71 -16.39 8.76
C TYR A 348 -7.71 -14.87 8.65
N SER A 349 -8.20 -14.33 7.53
CA SER A 349 -8.28 -12.89 7.32
C SER A 349 -9.17 -12.20 8.35
N LYS A 350 -10.31 -12.80 8.71
CA LYS A 350 -11.20 -12.28 9.76
C LYS A 350 -10.52 -12.22 11.13
N ILE A 351 -9.82 -13.28 11.52
CA ILE A 351 -9.11 -13.33 12.80
C ILE A 351 -7.90 -12.40 12.80
N ALA A 352 -7.14 -12.33 11.70
CA ALA A 352 -6.03 -11.40 11.55
C ALA A 352 -6.51 -9.94 11.70
N PHE A 353 -7.62 -9.59 11.04
CA PHE A 353 -8.26 -8.28 11.19
C PHE A 353 -8.67 -8.00 12.64
N MET A 354 -9.34 -8.95 13.30
CA MET A 354 -9.75 -8.81 14.69
C MET A 354 -8.58 -8.59 15.64
N ILE A 355 -7.47 -9.30 15.45
CA ILE A 355 -6.27 -9.15 16.28
C ILE A 355 -5.61 -7.79 16.02
N ALA A 356 -5.45 -7.41 14.76
CA ALA A 356 -4.73 -6.20 14.37
C ALA A 356 -5.49 -4.91 14.70
N PHE A 357 -6.81 -4.87 14.46
CA PHE A 357 -7.62 -3.64 14.54
C PHE A 357 -8.60 -3.62 15.69
N CYS A 358 -8.83 -4.76 16.35
CA CYS A 358 -9.85 -4.86 17.38
C CYS A 358 -9.35 -5.48 18.69
N GLN A 359 -8.03 -5.65 18.87
CA GLN A 359 -7.42 -6.30 20.04
C GLN A 359 -8.04 -7.67 20.39
N GLY A 360 -8.42 -8.45 19.37
CA GLY A 360 -9.08 -9.73 19.60
C GLY A 360 -10.56 -9.63 20.01
N ASN A 361 -11.14 -8.42 20.04
CA ASN A 361 -12.53 -8.20 20.42
C ASN A 361 -13.49 -8.42 19.23
N ARG A 362 -14.27 -9.51 19.30
CA ARG A 362 -15.27 -9.86 18.28
C ARG A 362 -16.37 -8.82 18.09
N ARG A 363 -16.80 -8.12 19.15
CA ARG A 363 -17.85 -7.09 19.04
C ARG A 363 -17.34 -5.85 18.32
N ALA A 364 -16.08 -5.48 18.55
CA ALA A 364 -15.45 -4.39 17.82
C ALA A 364 -15.29 -4.74 16.33
N ALA A 365 -14.87 -5.97 16.01
CA ALA A 365 -14.81 -6.44 14.62
C ALA A 365 -16.19 -6.41 13.94
N ALA A 366 -17.25 -6.83 14.64
CA ALA A 366 -18.62 -6.79 14.12
C ALA A 366 -19.10 -5.36 13.82
N ARG A 367 -18.76 -4.37 14.66
CA ARG A 367 -19.06 -2.95 14.39
C ARG A 367 -18.38 -2.42 13.14
N MET A 368 -17.25 -3.02 12.75
CA MET A 368 -16.54 -2.70 11.51
C MET A 368 -17.02 -3.53 10.31
N GLY A 369 -18.08 -4.32 10.44
CA GLY A 369 -18.62 -5.16 9.36
C GLY A 369 -17.98 -6.54 9.23
N VAL A 370 -17.19 -6.98 10.21
CA VAL A 370 -16.53 -8.30 10.21
C VAL A 370 -17.15 -9.23 11.24
N GLU A 371 -18.09 -10.07 10.80
CA GLU A 371 -18.69 -11.11 11.65
C GLU A 371 -17.79 -12.35 11.74
N ILE A 372 -17.54 -12.81 12.97
CA ILE A 372 -16.66 -13.94 13.26
C ILE A 372 -17.48 -15.03 13.95
N ALA A 373 -17.59 -16.19 13.30
CA ALA A 373 -18.35 -17.34 13.78
C ALA A 373 -17.44 -18.37 14.48
N ALA A 374 -18.02 -19.27 15.27
CA ALA A 374 -17.29 -20.38 15.89
C ALA A 374 -16.61 -21.29 14.85
N ALA A 375 -17.23 -21.46 13.68
CA ALA A 375 -16.66 -22.21 12.57
C ALA A 375 -15.36 -21.60 12.03
N ASP A 376 -15.15 -20.29 12.17
CA ASP A 376 -13.89 -19.65 11.74
C ASP A 376 -12.72 -20.12 12.62
N PHE A 377 -12.92 -20.19 13.93
CA PHE A 377 -11.94 -20.73 14.87
C PHE A 377 -11.65 -22.21 14.62
N ALA A 378 -12.70 -23.01 14.36
CA ALA A 378 -12.53 -24.43 14.07
C ALA A 378 -11.70 -24.67 12.79
N ARG A 379 -11.97 -23.91 11.71
CA ARG A 379 -11.18 -23.99 10.46
C ARG A 379 -9.72 -23.64 10.70
N ILE A 380 -9.45 -22.59 11.47
CA ILE A 380 -8.06 -22.21 11.81
C ILE A 380 -7.39 -23.29 12.64
N ALA A 381 -8.04 -23.79 13.70
CA ALA A 381 -7.46 -24.84 14.55
C ALA A 381 -7.06 -26.10 13.77
N VAL A 382 -7.89 -26.53 12.82
CA VAL A 382 -7.62 -27.70 11.97
C VAL A 382 -6.49 -27.46 10.96
N THR A 383 -6.37 -26.23 10.44
CA THR A 383 -5.45 -25.93 9.33
C THR A 383 -4.13 -25.28 9.77
N ALA A 384 -4.07 -24.71 10.99
CA ALA A 384 -2.91 -24.00 11.51
C ALA A 384 -1.65 -24.87 11.58
N PRO A 385 -1.70 -26.14 12.01
CA PRO A 385 -0.52 -27.00 11.99
C PRO A 385 0.08 -27.14 10.58
N PHE A 386 -0.76 -27.20 9.55
CA PHE A 386 -0.28 -27.24 8.17
C PHE A 386 0.22 -25.88 7.68
N ILE A 387 -0.56 -24.81 7.84
CA ILE A 387 -0.21 -23.49 7.29
C ILE A 387 0.98 -22.87 8.03
N VAL A 388 0.87 -22.73 9.35
CA VAL A 388 1.91 -22.11 10.19
C VAL A 388 3.11 -23.04 10.32
N GLY A 389 2.87 -24.35 10.46
CA GLY A 389 3.96 -25.34 10.53
C GLY A 389 4.77 -25.39 9.24
N ARG A 390 4.12 -25.38 8.07
CA ARG A 390 4.82 -25.33 6.76
C ARG A 390 5.61 -24.03 6.59
N LEU A 391 5.05 -22.88 6.99
CA LEU A 391 5.78 -21.61 6.98
C LEU A 391 7.02 -21.68 7.87
N ALA A 392 6.87 -22.13 9.11
CA ALA A 392 7.97 -22.24 10.07
C ALA A 392 9.06 -23.22 9.59
N ALA A 393 8.66 -24.38 9.04
CA ALA A 393 9.58 -25.35 8.47
C ALA A 393 10.35 -24.78 7.26
N ALA A 394 9.66 -24.10 6.34
CA ALA A 394 10.29 -23.45 5.20
C ALA A 394 11.28 -22.37 5.66
N GLN A 395 10.88 -21.49 6.60
CA GLN A 395 11.75 -20.46 7.16
C GLN A 395 12.97 -21.07 7.87
N TYR A 396 12.80 -22.13 8.63
CA TYR A 396 13.92 -22.84 9.25
C TYR A 396 14.87 -23.42 8.19
N ALA A 397 14.32 -24.07 7.16
CA ALA A 397 15.11 -24.64 6.08
C ALA A 397 15.87 -23.59 5.25
N THR A 398 15.37 -22.34 5.15
CA THR A 398 16.15 -21.25 4.50
C THR A 398 17.45 -20.90 5.23
N ARG A 399 17.60 -21.27 6.51
CA ARG A 399 18.84 -21.05 7.28
C ARG A 399 19.89 -22.12 7.03
N ILE A 400 19.52 -23.22 6.36
CA ILE A 400 20.40 -24.33 6.05
C ILE A 400 20.94 -24.13 4.62
N PRO A 401 22.25 -23.90 4.43
CA PRO A 401 22.80 -23.47 3.13
C PRO A 401 22.44 -24.36 1.95
N PHE A 402 22.46 -25.69 2.13
CA PHE A 402 22.14 -26.62 1.04
C PHE A 402 20.64 -26.72 0.75
N LEU A 403 19.76 -26.39 1.70
CA LEU A 403 18.30 -26.41 1.50
C LEU A 403 17.78 -25.08 0.94
N ALA A 404 18.45 -23.97 1.26
CA ALA A 404 18.01 -22.63 0.90
C ALA A 404 17.66 -22.46 -0.59
N PRO A 405 18.46 -22.93 -1.57
CA PRO A 405 18.12 -22.82 -3.00
C PRO A 405 16.87 -23.64 -3.38
N HIS A 406 16.62 -24.76 -2.71
CA HIS A 406 15.44 -25.60 -2.98
C HIS A 406 14.16 -24.97 -2.41
N VAL A 407 14.23 -24.42 -1.20
CA VAL A 407 13.12 -23.69 -0.60
C VAL A 407 12.80 -22.43 -1.40
N ASP A 408 13.83 -21.75 -1.90
CA ASP A 408 13.67 -20.56 -2.72
C ASP A 408 12.95 -20.88 -4.03
N ARG A 409 13.43 -21.87 -4.78
CA ARG A 409 12.77 -22.34 -6.01
C ARG A 409 11.34 -22.80 -5.77
N TYR A 410 11.08 -23.44 -4.64
CA TYR A 410 9.74 -23.85 -4.24
C TYR A 410 8.82 -22.65 -3.99
N ALA A 411 9.31 -21.64 -3.26
CA ALA A 411 8.57 -20.42 -2.99
C ALA A 411 8.29 -19.63 -4.29
N THR A 412 9.28 -19.53 -5.19
CA THR A 412 9.13 -18.92 -6.52
C THR A 412 7.98 -19.56 -7.31
N ARG A 413 7.99 -20.89 -7.49
CA ARG A 413 6.92 -21.60 -8.21
C ARG A 413 5.55 -21.41 -7.58
N MET A 414 5.49 -21.34 -6.25
CA MET A 414 4.25 -21.08 -5.53
C MET A 414 3.72 -19.67 -5.79
N VAL A 415 4.59 -18.66 -5.81
CA VAL A 415 4.24 -17.27 -6.16
C VAL A 415 3.76 -17.19 -7.61
N GLU A 416 4.51 -17.75 -8.56
CA GLU A 416 4.15 -17.79 -9.99
C GLU A 416 2.78 -18.42 -10.22
N ARG A 417 2.51 -19.57 -9.57
CA ARG A 417 1.20 -20.23 -9.64
C ARG A 417 0.08 -19.34 -9.11
N ARG A 418 0.31 -18.62 -8.01
CA ARG A 418 -0.69 -17.71 -7.44
C ARG A 418 -0.94 -16.50 -8.33
N LEU A 419 0.11 -15.94 -8.94
CA LEU A 419 -0.01 -14.87 -9.93
C LEU A 419 -0.86 -15.30 -11.13
N ALA A 420 -0.69 -16.53 -11.62
CA ALA A 420 -1.54 -17.07 -12.66
C ALA A 420 -3.01 -17.19 -12.23
N ASP A 421 -3.27 -17.57 -10.96
CA ASP A 421 -4.62 -17.67 -10.41
C ASP A 421 -5.30 -16.30 -10.20
N TYR A 422 -4.54 -15.23 -9.90
CA TYR A 422 -5.09 -13.89 -9.68
C TYR A 422 -5.58 -13.22 -10.97
N GLY A 423 -5.08 -13.65 -12.13
CA GLY A 423 -5.38 -13.05 -13.43
C GLY A 423 -4.48 -11.86 -13.75
N LYS A 424 -4.63 -11.31 -14.98
CA LYS A 424 -3.86 -10.12 -15.40
C LYS A 424 -4.46 -8.87 -14.76
N PRO A 425 -3.68 -8.07 -14.01
CA PRO A 425 -4.14 -6.80 -13.50
C PRO A 425 -4.49 -5.83 -14.64
N GLU A 426 -5.64 -5.16 -14.54
CA GLU A 426 -6.07 -4.20 -15.55
C GLU A 426 -5.57 -2.80 -15.21
N PHE A 427 -5.46 -2.45 -13.92
CA PHE A 427 -5.01 -1.14 -13.43
C PHE A 427 -5.80 0.05 -14.02
N ARG A 428 -7.09 -0.17 -14.30
CA ARG A 428 -7.98 0.83 -14.89
C ARG A 428 -8.92 1.44 -13.86
N THR A 429 -9.23 2.71 -14.05
CA THR A 429 -10.30 3.44 -13.36
C THR A 429 -11.07 4.25 -14.39
N ASP A 430 -12.39 4.32 -14.27
CA ASP A 430 -13.27 5.09 -15.17
C ASP A 430 -14.00 6.16 -14.37
N HIS A 431 -13.67 7.42 -14.63
CA HIS A 431 -14.25 8.58 -13.96
C HIS A 431 -15.77 8.72 -14.17
N THR A 432 -16.32 8.17 -15.25
CA THR A 432 -17.78 8.17 -15.49
C THR A 432 -18.53 7.24 -14.53
N GLU A 433 -17.82 6.28 -13.93
CA GLU A 433 -18.36 5.37 -12.92
C GLU A 433 -18.18 5.89 -11.49
N TYR A 434 -17.61 7.09 -11.29
CA TYR A 434 -17.37 7.61 -9.95
C TYR A 434 -18.69 7.95 -9.27
N ALA A 435 -18.87 7.49 -8.04
CA ALA A 435 -20.05 7.78 -7.26
C ALA A 435 -20.13 9.29 -7.01
N VAL A 436 -21.26 9.90 -7.36
CA VAL A 436 -21.61 11.25 -6.93
C VAL A 436 -21.85 11.16 -5.42
N ALA A 437 -21.03 11.85 -4.62
CA ALA A 437 -21.23 11.89 -3.18
C ALA A 437 -22.57 12.59 -2.91
N HIS A 438 -23.47 11.93 -2.18
CA HIS A 438 -24.71 12.49 -1.67
C HIS A 438 -24.53 13.00 -0.25
#